data_AF-E2A809-F1
#
_entry.id   AF-E2A809-F1
#
_cell.length_a   1.000
_cell.length_b   1.000
_cell.length_c   1.000
_cell.angle_alpha   90.00
_cell.angle_beta   90.00
_cell.angle_gamma   90.00
#
_symmetry.space_group_name_H-M   'P 1'
#
loop_
_entity.id
_entity.type
_entity.pdbx_description
1 polymer ?
#
loop_
_entity_poly.entity_id
_entity_poly.type
_entity_poly.pdbx_seq_one_letter_code
_entity_poly.pdbx_strand_id
1 'polypeptide(L)'
;MRVLSTIIYRIIWAITVITSLCCAFILIKMSLNYYISHPTLTVIESTHNGIGNYPFPAITICDINRVSYKLTEEFVKNLKTPSNMSKKFLIEEMRLMNELLIPGIFGYDVEKNLTRLQDIIDDNSMSILDVIQLVCIKSISHVHMYIIYL
;
A
#
# COMPACT_ATOMS: atom_id res chain seq x y z
N MET A 1 -15.68 61.18 27.77
CA MET A 1 -14.44 60.38 27.90
C MET A 1 -14.54 58.97 27.27
N ARG A 2 -15.64 58.21 27.43
CA ARG A 2 -15.80 56.85 26.81
C ARG A 2 -15.73 56.82 25.27
N VAL A 3 -16.31 57.81 24.59
CA VAL A 3 -16.35 57.87 23.11
C VAL A 3 -14.95 58.08 22.50
N LEU A 4 -14.10 58.89 23.14
CA LEU A 4 -12.73 59.16 22.69
C LEU A 4 -11.87 57.89 22.72
N SER A 5 -12.00 57.08 23.77
CA SER A 5 -11.30 55.79 23.90
C SER A 5 -11.71 54.79 22.79
N THR A 6 -12.99 54.72 22.44
CA THR A 6 -13.46 53.85 21.35
C THR A 6 -13.01 54.29 19.96
N ILE A 7 -12.84 55.59 19.72
CA ILE A 7 -12.35 56.13 18.45
C ILE A 7 -10.86 55.82 18.28
N ILE A 8 -10.06 56.03 19.33
CA ILE A 8 -8.62 55.72 19.31
C ILE A 8 -8.38 54.24 19.00
N TYR A 9 -9.14 53.34 19.64
CA TYR A 9 -9.04 51.90 19.38
C TYR A 9 -9.31 51.56 17.91
N ARG A 10 -10.36 52.13 17.31
CA ARG A 10 -10.69 51.91 15.90
C ARG A 10 -9.60 52.43 14.96
N ILE A 11 -8.98 53.56 15.27
CA ILE A 11 -7.88 54.12 14.48
C ILE A 11 -6.64 53.22 14.56
N ILE A 12 -6.27 52.73 15.74
CA ILE A 12 -5.14 51.81 15.91
C ILE A 12 -5.37 50.53 15.12
N TRP A 13 -6.55 49.93 15.22
CA TRP A 13 -6.90 48.73 14.44
C TRP A 13 -6.87 48.98 12.94
N ALA A 14 -7.37 50.13 12.48
CA ALA A 14 -7.31 50.49 11.07
C ALA A 14 -5.85 50.58 10.59
N ILE A 15 -4.97 51.22 11.37
CA ILE A 15 -3.53 51.31 11.04
C ILE A 15 -2.90 49.92 11.00
N THR A 16 -3.14 49.08 12.00
CA THR A 16 -2.60 47.71 12.06
C THR A 16 -3.00 46.89 10.84
N VAL A 17 -4.28 46.94 10.45
CA VAL A 17 -4.78 46.22 9.27
C VAL A 17 -4.14 46.75 7.98
N ILE A 18 -4.04 48.07 7.83
CA ILE A 18 -3.40 48.69 6.66
C ILE A 18 -1.93 48.30 6.57
N THR A 19 -1.19 48.37 7.67
CA THR A 19 0.22 47.95 7.71
C THR A 19 0.39 46.48 7.36
N SER A 20 -0.45 45.61 7.92
CA SER A 20 -0.44 44.17 7.59
C SER A 20 -0.71 43.91 6.11
N LEU A 21 -1.66 44.64 5.51
CA LEU A 21 -1.99 44.53 4.10
C LEU A 21 -0.81 44.95 3.21
N CYS A 22 -0.15 46.05 3.55
CA CYS A 22 1.04 46.51 2.84
C CYS A 22 2.18 45.50 2.93
N CYS A 23 2.45 44.94 4.10
CA CYS A 23 3.46 43.90 4.28
C CYS A 23 3.15 42.65 3.46
N ALA A 24 1.89 42.18 3.47
CA ALA A 24 1.47 41.03 2.68
C ALA A 24 1.69 41.27 1.17
N PHE A 25 1.34 42.46 0.68
CA PHE A 25 1.55 42.80 -0.73
C PHE A 25 3.03 42.82 -1.12
N ILE A 26 3.90 43.34 -0.26
CA ILE A 26 5.36 43.34 -0.47
C ILE A 26 5.89 41.91 -0.53
N LEU A 27 5.47 41.04 0.40
CA LEU A 27 5.89 39.64 0.44
C LEU A 27 5.48 38.87 -0.82
N ILE A 28 4.23 39.06 -1.28
CA ILE A 28 3.74 38.44 -2.51
C ILE A 28 4.55 38.91 -3.72
N LYS A 29 4.86 40.20 -3.81
CA LYS A 29 5.68 40.73 -4.91
C LYS A 29 7.09 40.14 -4.88
N MET A 30 7.68 40.00 -3.70
CA MET A 30 9.01 39.40 -3.54
C MET A 30 9.01 37.92 -3.89
N SER A 31 8.03 37.13 -3.44
CA SER A 31 7.93 35.71 -3.74
C SER A 31 7.69 35.47 -5.23
N LEU A 32 6.84 36.28 -5.85
CA LEU A 32 6.56 36.19 -7.28
C LEU A 32 7.81 36.56 -8.11
N ASN A 33 8.51 37.62 -7.73
CA ASN A 33 9.75 38.00 -8.40
C ASN A 33 10.82 36.92 -8.26
N TYR A 34 10.92 36.30 -7.08
CA TYR A 34 11.84 35.19 -6.83
C TYR A 34 11.51 33.97 -7.71
N TYR A 35 10.23 33.59 -7.80
CA TYR A 35 9.77 32.49 -8.63
C TYR A 35 10.04 32.73 -10.12
N ILE A 36 9.78 33.95 -10.62
CA ILE A 36 10.06 34.31 -12.01
C ILE A 36 11.57 34.36 -12.29
N SER A 37 12.38 34.82 -11.33
CA SER A 37 13.83 34.93 -11.50
C SER A 37 14.56 33.58 -11.36
N HIS A 38 13.99 32.63 -10.62
CA HIS A 38 14.57 31.31 -10.36
C HIS A 38 13.56 30.20 -10.72
N PRO A 39 13.17 30.08 -12.00
CA PRO A 39 12.33 28.96 -12.41
C PRO A 39 13.11 27.66 -12.18
N THR A 40 12.47 26.69 -11.51
CA THR A 40 13.04 25.35 -11.40
C THR A 40 12.89 24.67 -12.76
N LEU A 41 13.96 24.67 -13.54
CA LEU A 41 14.01 23.94 -14.81
C LEU A 41 14.23 22.46 -14.51
N THR A 42 13.17 21.65 -14.64
CA THR A 42 13.32 20.19 -14.67
C THR A 42 13.78 19.79 -16.06
N VAL A 43 15.10 19.75 -16.27
CA VAL A 43 15.66 19.23 -17.51
C VAL A 43 15.61 17.71 -17.45
N ILE A 44 14.89 17.09 -18.39
CA ILE A 44 14.94 15.64 -18.59
C ILE A 44 16.21 15.38 -19.39
N GLU A 45 17.33 15.26 -18.70
CA GLU A 45 18.56 14.76 -19.28
C GLU A 45 18.34 13.27 -19.60
N SER A 46 18.12 12.96 -20.88
CA SER A 46 18.12 11.58 -21.33
C SER A 46 19.53 11.02 -21.15
N THR A 47 19.79 10.35 -20.01
CA THR A 47 21.05 9.67 -19.75
C THR A 47 21.16 8.46 -20.67
N HIS A 48 21.52 8.70 -21.94
CA HIS A 48 21.92 7.68 -22.92
C HIS A 48 23.30 7.12 -22.56
N ASN A 49 23.51 6.79 -21.29
CA ASN A 49 24.69 6.06 -20.88
C ASN A 49 24.53 4.63 -21.38
N GLY A 50 25.58 4.05 -21.96
CA GLY A 50 25.55 2.67 -22.40
C GLY A 50 25.08 1.75 -21.28
N ILE A 51 24.25 0.76 -21.63
CA ILE A 51 23.61 -0.20 -20.71
C ILE A 51 24.64 -1.00 -19.87
N GLY A 52 25.94 -0.88 -20.19
CA GLY A 52 27.09 -1.51 -19.53
C GLY A 52 27.30 -1.18 -18.05
N ASN A 53 26.82 -0.04 -17.55
CA ASN A 53 27.15 0.44 -16.20
C ASN A 53 25.92 0.65 -15.29
N TYR A 54 24.75 0.13 -15.70
CA TYR A 54 23.53 0.19 -14.90
C TYR A 54 23.42 -1.07 -14.03
N PRO A 55 23.24 -0.94 -12.70
CA PRO A 55 23.04 -2.12 -11.85
C PRO A 55 21.77 -2.83 -12.29
N PHE A 56 21.89 -4.14 -12.58
CA PHE A 56 20.72 -4.92 -12.97
C PHE A 56 19.68 -4.89 -11.84
N PRO A 57 18.40 -4.59 -12.14
CA PRO A 57 17.38 -4.48 -11.12
C PRO A 57 17.16 -5.84 -10.44
N ALA A 58 16.75 -5.80 -9.18
CA ALA A 58 16.31 -7.01 -8.49
C ALA A 58 15.02 -7.53 -9.16
N ILE A 59 15.07 -8.74 -9.71
CA ILE A 59 13.89 -9.41 -10.26
C ILE A 59 13.36 -10.39 -9.21
N THR A 60 12.09 -10.21 -8.85
CA THR A 60 11.35 -11.14 -7.99
C THR A 60 10.38 -11.94 -8.85
N ILE A 61 10.52 -13.26 -8.85
CA ILE A 61 9.61 -14.18 -9.55
C ILE A 61 8.74 -14.87 -8.51
N CYS A 62 7.43 -14.70 -8.64
CA CYS A 62 6.43 -15.36 -7.80
C CYS A 62 5.71 -16.46 -8.60
N ASP A 63 5.39 -17.57 -7.95
CA ASP A 63 4.50 -18.57 -8.53
C ASP A 63 3.07 -18.00 -8.63
N ILE A 64 2.36 -18.35 -9.71
CA ILE A 64 0.93 -18.01 -9.88
C ILE A 64 0.11 -18.74 -8.83
N ASN A 65 0.51 -19.97 -8.47
CA ASN A 65 -0.13 -20.73 -7.42
C ASN A 65 0.35 -20.27 -6.03
N ARG A 66 -0.43 -19.39 -5.39
CA ARG A 66 -0.09 -18.85 -4.07
C ARG A 66 -0.31 -19.85 -2.94
N VAL A 67 -1.32 -20.71 -3.04
CA VAL A 67 -1.67 -21.73 -2.04
C VAL A 67 -1.12 -23.09 -2.46
N SER A 68 -0.22 -23.66 -1.67
CA SER A 68 0.40 -24.95 -1.97
C SER A 68 -0.52 -26.10 -1.61
N TYR A 69 -0.81 -26.98 -2.57
CA TYR A 69 -1.57 -28.20 -2.30
C TYR A 69 -0.91 -29.06 -1.21
N LYS A 70 0.42 -29.22 -1.27
CA LYS A 70 1.16 -30.06 -0.30
C LYS A 70 1.09 -29.49 1.11
N LEU A 71 1.34 -28.20 1.28
CA LEU A 71 1.28 -27.55 2.60
C LEU A 71 -0.15 -27.55 3.15
N THR A 72 -1.13 -27.32 2.28
CA THR A 72 -2.55 -27.41 2.64
C THR A 72 -2.94 -28.82 3.09
N GLU A 73 -2.45 -29.86 2.41
CA GLU A 73 -2.71 -31.24 2.80
C GLU A 73 -2.10 -31.57 4.18
N GLU A 74 -0.86 -31.14 4.44
CA GLU A 74 -0.20 -31.29 5.73
C GLU A 74 -0.93 -30.52 6.85
N PHE A 75 -1.41 -29.31 6.55
CA PHE A 75 -2.20 -28.51 7.47
C PHE A 75 -3.55 -29.17 7.81
N VAL A 76 -4.32 -29.56 6.80
CA VAL A 76 -5.65 -30.18 6.96
C VAL A 76 -5.57 -31.55 7.67
N LYS A 77 -4.44 -32.28 7.55
CA LYS A 77 -4.24 -33.53 8.29
C LYS A 77 -4.32 -33.32 9.80
N ASN A 78 -3.77 -32.21 10.30
CA ASN A 78 -3.67 -31.88 11.72
C ASN A 78 -4.84 -31.03 12.26
N LEU A 79 -5.74 -30.59 11.38
CA LEU A 79 -6.87 -29.74 11.74
C LEU A 79 -8.01 -30.54 12.38
N LYS A 80 -8.66 -29.98 13.40
CA LYS A 80 -9.95 -30.50 13.89
C LYS A 80 -11.04 -30.09 12.90
N THR A 81 -11.59 -31.07 12.19
CA THR A 81 -12.67 -30.88 11.24
C THR A 81 -13.99 -31.39 11.79
N PRO A 82 -15.13 -30.74 11.48
CA PRO A 82 -16.44 -31.27 11.83
C PRO A 82 -16.66 -32.65 11.21
N SER A 83 -17.35 -33.55 11.92
CA SER A 83 -17.60 -34.94 11.50
C SER A 83 -18.38 -35.06 10.18
N ASN A 84 -19.08 -34.00 9.78
CA ASN A 84 -19.87 -33.92 8.55
C ASN A 84 -19.05 -33.44 7.33
N MET A 85 -17.70 -33.43 7.40
CA MET A 85 -16.86 -32.90 6.33
C MET A 85 -15.71 -33.83 5.97
N SER A 86 -15.51 -34.05 4.67
CA SER A 86 -14.36 -34.78 4.14
C SER A 86 -13.12 -33.88 4.08
N LYS A 87 -11.98 -34.38 4.56
CA LYS A 87 -10.69 -33.67 4.48
C LYS A 87 -10.31 -33.26 3.05
N LYS A 88 -10.64 -34.09 2.06
CA LYS A 88 -10.38 -33.79 0.63
C LYS A 88 -11.16 -32.57 0.16
N PHE A 89 -12.40 -32.45 0.58
CA PHE A 89 -13.25 -31.31 0.23
C PHE A 89 -12.71 -30.02 0.88
N LEU A 90 -12.25 -30.10 2.13
CA LEU A 90 -11.64 -28.95 2.81
C LEU A 90 -10.35 -28.47 2.12
N ILE A 91 -9.52 -29.37 1.60
CA ILE A 91 -8.31 -29.00 0.84
C ILE A 91 -8.67 -28.17 -0.40
N GLU A 92 -9.72 -28.53 -1.12
CA GLU A 92 -10.19 -27.74 -2.27
C GLU A 92 -10.73 -26.38 -1.85
N GLU A 93 -11.48 -26.30 -0.75
CA GLU A 93 -12.00 -25.03 -0.23
C GLU A 93 -10.91 -24.07 0.24
N MET A 94 -9.76 -24.57 0.71
CA MET A 94 -8.62 -23.71 1.07
C MET A 94 -8.11 -22.86 -0.10
N ARG A 95 -8.42 -23.22 -1.36
CA ARG A 95 -8.12 -22.37 -2.53
C ARG A 95 -8.89 -21.05 -2.50
N LEU A 96 -10.04 -20.99 -1.83
CA LEU A 96 -10.84 -19.77 -1.67
C LEU A 96 -10.10 -18.68 -0.89
N MET A 97 -9.09 -19.04 -0.09
CA MET A 97 -8.21 -18.05 0.54
C MET A 97 -7.49 -17.14 -0.46
N ASN A 98 -7.38 -17.53 -1.73
CA ASN A 98 -6.87 -16.64 -2.78
C ASN A 98 -7.75 -15.40 -3.00
N GLU A 99 -9.04 -15.46 -2.68
CA GLU A 99 -9.94 -14.30 -2.75
C GLU A 99 -9.50 -13.20 -1.75
N LEU A 100 -8.95 -13.58 -0.59
CA LEU A 100 -8.41 -12.63 0.39
C LEU A 100 -7.14 -11.93 -0.10
N LEU A 101 -6.39 -12.58 -1.01
CA LEU A 101 -5.15 -12.05 -1.57
C LEU A 101 -5.38 -11.25 -2.86
N ILE A 102 -6.39 -11.61 -3.65
CA ILE A 102 -6.83 -10.94 -4.88
C ILE A 102 -8.36 -10.99 -4.91
N PRO A 103 -9.06 -9.91 -4.55
CA PRO A 103 -10.51 -9.89 -4.61
C PRO A 103 -10.99 -9.99 -6.07
N GLY A 104 -12.05 -10.77 -6.30
CA GLY A 104 -12.67 -11.00 -7.59
C GLY A 104 -12.06 -12.15 -8.41
N ILE A 105 -11.20 -13.00 -7.84
CA ILE A 105 -10.51 -14.06 -8.61
C ILE A 105 -11.47 -15.17 -9.06
N PHE A 106 -12.51 -15.44 -8.27
CA PHE A 106 -13.50 -16.48 -8.58
C PHE A 106 -14.68 -15.97 -9.41
N GLY A 107 -14.95 -14.67 -9.42
CA GLY A 107 -16.02 -14.07 -10.23
C GLY A 107 -17.46 -14.40 -9.80
N TYR A 108 -17.65 -15.01 -8.62
CA TYR A 108 -18.95 -15.28 -8.00
C TYR A 108 -18.91 -15.00 -6.49
N ASP A 109 -20.09 -14.92 -5.86
CA ASP A 109 -20.20 -14.73 -4.41
C ASP A 109 -19.69 -15.95 -3.63
N VAL A 110 -18.54 -15.78 -2.98
CA VAL A 110 -17.87 -16.79 -2.15
C VAL A 110 -18.07 -16.56 -0.65
N GLU A 111 -18.88 -15.56 -0.24
CA GLU A 111 -19.01 -15.14 1.16
C GLU A 111 -19.36 -16.31 2.07
N LYS A 112 -20.39 -17.09 1.72
CA LYS A 112 -20.84 -18.24 2.51
C LYS A 112 -19.76 -19.30 2.70
N ASN A 113 -18.94 -19.54 1.68
CA ASN A 113 -17.86 -20.54 1.75
C ASN A 113 -16.69 -20.01 2.60
N LEU A 114 -16.39 -18.71 2.49
CA LEU A 114 -15.38 -18.07 3.32
C LEU A 114 -15.81 -18.00 4.79
N THR A 115 -17.07 -17.68 5.10
CA THR A 115 -17.59 -17.72 6.48
C THR A 115 -17.43 -19.11 7.08
N ARG A 116 -17.78 -20.16 6.33
CA ARG A 116 -17.60 -21.53 6.81
C ARG A 116 -16.12 -21.88 7.04
N LEU A 117 -15.23 -21.41 6.17
CA LEU A 117 -13.79 -21.64 6.33
C LEU A 117 -13.25 -20.89 7.56
N GLN A 118 -13.73 -19.66 7.78
CA GLN A 118 -13.40 -18.84 8.93
C GLN A 118 -13.81 -19.53 10.24
N ASP A 119 -15.04 -20.04 10.33
CA ASP A 119 -15.53 -20.74 11.51
C ASP A 119 -14.64 -21.93 11.89
N ILE A 120 -14.17 -22.71 10.91
CA ILE A 120 -13.28 -23.87 11.13
C ILE A 120 -11.91 -23.41 11.66
N ILE A 121 -11.38 -22.30 11.14
CA ILE A 121 -10.09 -21.75 11.57
C ILE A 121 -10.20 -21.23 13.01
N ASP A 122 -11.28 -20.52 13.32
CA ASP A 122 -11.56 -19.95 14.64
C ASP A 122 -11.77 -21.04 15.69
N ASP A 123 -12.46 -22.14 15.34
CA ASP A 123 -12.63 -23.32 16.20
C ASP A 123 -11.29 -24.00 16.56
N ASN A 124 -10.27 -23.85 15.72
CA ASN A 124 -8.92 -24.34 15.97
C ASN A 124 -8.01 -23.29 16.62
N SER A 125 -8.55 -22.14 17.06
CA SER A 125 -7.83 -21.06 17.75
C SER A 125 -6.65 -20.50 16.95
N MET A 126 -6.79 -20.42 15.61
CA MET A 126 -5.78 -19.86 14.71
C MET A 126 -6.28 -18.56 14.09
N SER A 127 -5.36 -17.65 13.73
CA SER A 127 -5.72 -16.49 12.91
C SER A 127 -5.58 -16.81 11.42
N ILE A 128 -6.31 -16.08 10.58
CA ILE A 128 -6.19 -16.17 9.11
C ILE A 128 -4.75 -15.98 8.66
N LEU A 129 -3.99 -15.09 9.31
CA LEU A 129 -2.60 -14.81 8.98
C LEU A 129 -1.69 -16.01 9.25
N ASP A 130 -1.91 -16.72 10.36
CA ASP A 130 -1.18 -17.94 10.69
C ASP A 130 -1.44 -19.02 9.63
N VAL A 131 -2.70 -19.18 9.22
CA VAL A 131 -3.09 -20.15 8.19
C VAL A 131 -2.47 -19.79 6.85
N ILE A 132 -2.55 -18.52 6.41
CA ILE A 132 -1.91 -18.04 5.18
C ILE A 132 -0.41 -18.35 5.20
N GLN A 133 0.27 -18.10 6.31
CA GLN A 133 1.70 -18.38 6.43
C GLN A 133 2.04 -19.88 6.32
N LEU A 134 1.13 -20.75 6.75
CA LEU A 134 1.30 -22.20 6.70
C LEU A 134 1.00 -22.78 5.32
N VAL A 135 -0.04 -22.29 4.63
CA VAL A 135 -0.51 -22.89 3.37
C VAL A 135 0.05 -22.20 2.12
N CYS A 136 0.48 -20.95 2.21
CA CYS A 136 1.02 -20.22 1.07
C CYS A 136 2.51 -20.49 0.82
N ILE A 137 2.90 -20.49 -0.45
CA ILE A 137 4.30 -20.68 -0.84
C ILE A 137 5.09 -19.40 -0.52
N LYS A 138 6.16 -19.52 0.28
CA LYS A 138 7.19 -18.48 0.41
C LYS A 138 8.13 -18.54 -0.79
N SER A 139 7.68 -18.11 -1.97
CA SER A 139 8.54 -18.07 -3.16
C SER A 139 9.04 -16.64 -3.38
N ILE A 140 10.12 -16.28 -2.70
CA ILE A 140 10.98 -15.17 -3.14
C ILE A 140 12.21 -15.84 -3.72
N SER A 141 12.16 -16.16 -5.01
CA SER A 141 13.38 -16.50 -5.75
C SER A 141 14.06 -15.19 -6.14
N HIS A 142 15.08 -14.79 -5.38
CA HIS A 142 15.95 -13.69 -5.76
C HIS A 142 16.86 -14.18 -6.89
N VAL A 143 16.52 -13.85 -8.14
CA VAL A 143 17.35 -14.21 -9.29
C VAL A 143 18.37 -13.09 -9.49
N HIS A 144 19.61 -13.31 -9.04
CA HIS A 144 20.75 -12.49 -9.46
C HIS A 144 21.17 -12.94 -10.86
N MET A 145 20.54 -12.34 -11.88
CA MET A 145 20.92 -12.54 -13.27
C MET A 145 22.16 -11.70 -13.56
N TYR A 146 23.35 -12.30 -13.41
CA TYR A 146 24.56 -11.75 -14.01
C TYR A 146 24.45 -11.93 -15.52
N ILE A 147 24.05 -10.87 -16.24
CA ILE A 147 24.23 -10.85 -17.70
C ILE A 147 25.74 -10.81 -17.94
N ILE A 148 26.31 -11.97 -18.25
CA ILE A 148 27.65 -12.08 -18.84
C ILE A 148 27.51 -11.48 -20.24
N TYR A 149 28.06 -10.29 -20.43
CA TYR A 149 28.12 -9.61 -21.73
C TYR A 149 28.85 -10.54 -22.72
N LEU A 150 28.18 -10.86 -23.83
CA LEU A 150 28.78 -11.40 -25.06
C LEU A 150 29.24 -10.22 -25.93
#